data_AF-A0A9P7ZTK6-F1
#
_entry.id   AF-A0A9P7ZTK6-F1
#
_cell.length_a   1.000
_cell.length_b   1.000
_cell.length_c   1.000
_cell.angle_alpha   90.00
_cell.angle_beta   90.00
_cell.angle_gamma   90.00
#
_symmetry.space_group_name_H-M   'P 1'
#
loop_
_entity.id
_entity.type
_entity.pdbx_description
1 polymer ?
#
loop_
_entity_poly.entity_id
_entity_poly.type
_entity_poly.pdbx_seq_one_letter_code
_entity_poly.pdbx_strand_id
1 'polypeptide(L)'
;MLPLESWTLGESSGITQGAIWQYSCLSRANITSLNRSANSYTMTVKVPQMWHKLPVNLTELCIDTTLRCGQSFRWRKFGDEWRCTLHGRILSLRQDPECVRYKATWPTHRPEVNKQCQADDTEALLRHYFNLDVDLGSLYKQWSDVDPNFRKKAPTFTGVRILNQDAWEALVAFICSSNNNISRISQMVHKLCIHYGPLLGHIDTEAFHDFPEPAALTGKGVEAHLRELGFGYRAKYIADTARMVAHDKPSGWLESLRNPESPAFGGASSDQDLQAAYKQAHDELLTLKGVGPKVADCVCLMGLGWGESVPVDTHVWQIAQRDYKFGKKSKTFNKVMYDAVGDHFRVLWGKYAGWAHSVLFTADLKQFAEQAAVKGEDATAVQVKEETIESNGVTTKRKRVTTVKAEVKTEVKVEDAEDAEGLALALPIKRRRTRQTRSGG
;
A
#
# COMPACT_ATOMS: atom_id res chain seq x y z
N MET A 1 41.93 -39.44 -14.48
CA MET A 1 42.49 -40.63 -15.14
C MET A 1 42.13 -40.52 -16.62
N LEU A 2 43.09 -40.08 -17.43
CA LEU A 2 43.12 -40.05 -18.91
C LEU A 2 43.36 -41.50 -19.44
N PRO A 3 43.14 -41.86 -20.73
CA PRO A 3 43.63 -41.21 -21.98
C PRO A 3 42.54 -40.96 -23.07
N LEU A 4 42.63 -39.89 -23.89
CA LEU A 4 43.28 -39.78 -25.23
C LEU A 4 42.75 -40.85 -26.22
N GLU A 5 42.13 -40.52 -27.36
CA GLU A 5 42.76 -39.91 -28.54
C GLU A 5 41.82 -39.03 -29.40
N SER A 6 42.45 -38.09 -30.11
CA SER A 6 41.92 -37.13 -31.07
C SER A 6 42.35 -37.48 -32.50
N TRP A 7 41.50 -37.33 -33.51
CA TRP A 7 41.89 -36.99 -34.89
C TRP A 7 40.81 -36.10 -35.56
N THR A 8 41.29 -35.16 -36.36
CA THR A 8 40.58 -34.03 -36.98
C THR A 8 40.37 -34.20 -38.49
N LEU A 9 39.46 -33.35 -39.01
CA LEU A 9 39.31 -32.78 -40.37
C LEU A 9 38.43 -33.51 -41.39
N GLY A 10 37.50 -32.74 -41.96
CA GLY A 10 36.78 -33.07 -43.20
C GLY A 10 35.59 -32.11 -43.44
N GLU A 11 35.84 -31.01 -44.13
CA GLU A 11 34.81 -30.10 -44.66
C GLU A 11 33.84 -30.79 -45.63
N SER A 12 32.56 -30.41 -45.62
CA SER A 12 31.76 -30.20 -46.85
C SER A 12 30.36 -29.65 -46.56
N SER A 13 30.14 -28.41 -47.02
CA SER A 13 28.99 -27.87 -47.75
C SER A 13 27.56 -28.39 -47.52
N GLY A 14 26.64 -27.44 -47.26
CA GLY A 14 25.19 -27.59 -47.50
C GLY A 14 24.36 -26.60 -46.68
N ILE A 15 24.40 -25.30 -46.98
CA ILE A 15 23.29 -24.51 -47.56
C ILE A 15 21.88 -25.02 -47.16
N THR A 16 21.19 -24.27 -46.28
CA THR A 16 19.81 -23.80 -46.51
C THR A 16 19.48 -22.59 -45.62
N GLN A 17 19.31 -21.46 -46.30
CA GLN A 17 18.46 -20.29 -46.06
C GLN A 17 17.75 -20.09 -44.71
N GLY A 18 17.96 -18.90 -44.13
CA GLY A 18 17.15 -18.36 -43.04
C GLY A 18 17.32 -16.84 -42.90
N ALA A 19 16.62 -16.11 -43.77
CA ALA A 19 16.19 -14.71 -43.71
C ALA A 19 16.96 -13.67 -42.86
N ILE A 20 17.47 -12.69 -43.62
CA ILE A 20 17.91 -11.35 -43.26
C ILE A 20 16.82 -10.58 -42.48
N TRP A 21 17.19 -10.03 -41.32
CA TRP A 21 16.78 -8.69 -40.89
C TRP A 21 17.98 -7.96 -40.30
N GLN A 22 18.57 -7.08 -41.11
CA GLN A 22 19.49 -6.05 -40.65
C GLN A 22 18.73 -5.06 -39.76
N TYR A 23 19.21 -4.85 -38.53
CA TYR A 23 19.05 -3.56 -37.87
C TYR A 23 20.43 -2.95 -37.68
N SER A 24 20.69 -1.90 -38.46
CA SER A 24 21.87 -1.08 -38.41
C SER A 24 22.00 -0.41 -37.04
N CYS A 25 23.09 -0.70 -36.36
CA CYS A 25 23.53 -0.01 -35.16
C CYS A 25 24.18 1.31 -35.56
N LEU A 26 23.48 2.44 -35.41
CA LEU A 26 24.06 3.78 -35.50
C LEU A 26 23.35 4.73 -34.53
N SER A 27 24.00 4.98 -33.40
CA SER A 27 23.93 6.25 -32.70
C SER A 27 25.34 6.53 -32.17
N ARG A 28 26.09 7.33 -32.92
CA ARG A 28 27.33 7.94 -32.45
C ARG A 28 26.93 9.05 -31.48
N ALA A 29 27.12 8.84 -30.19
CA ALA A 29 27.17 9.95 -29.24
C ALA A 29 28.51 10.69 -29.44
N ASN A 30 28.42 11.96 -29.83
CA ASN A 30 29.56 12.86 -29.90
C ASN A 30 30.16 13.05 -28.50
N ILE A 31 31.37 12.55 -28.28
CA ILE A 31 32.20 12.89 -27.13
C ILE A 31 32.92 14.19 -27.49
N THR A 32 32.58 15.28 -26.82
CA THR A 32 33.37 16.52 -26.87
C THR A 32 33.79 16.95 -25.47
N SER A 33 35.09 17.14 -25.34
CA SER A 33 35.90 17.74 -24.26
C SER A 33 35.97 17.01 -22.91
N LEU A 34 37.11 16.35 -22.68
CA LEU A 34 37.69 16.20 -21.35
C LEU A 34 38.26 17.54 -20.89
N ASN A 35 37.88 18.01 -19.71
CA ASN A 35 38.69 18.95 -18.95
C ASN A 35 38.90 18.41 -17.53
N ARG A 36 40.15 18.25 -17.13
CA ARG A 36 40.56 17.68 -15.84
C ARG A 36 40.50 18.75 -14.76
N SER A 37 39.62 18.58 -13.77
CA SER A 37 39.80 19.11 -12.41
C SER A 37 38.86 18.39 -11.45
N ALA A 38 39.34 18.12 -10.23
CA ALA A 38 38.69 17.31 -9.21
C ALA A 38 37.56 18.07 -8.48
N ASN A 39 36.36 17.47 -8.42
CA ASN A 39 35.49 17.35 -7.24
C ASN A 39 34.08 16.87 -7.63
N SER A 40 33.61 15.80 -6.96
CA SER A 40 32.20 15.37 -6.79
C SER A 40 31.28 15.45 -8.02
N TYR A 41 31.22 14.37 -8.81
CA TYR A 41 30.17 14.19 -9.81
C TYR A 41 28.92 13.58 -9.18
N THR A 42 27.91 14.40 -8.87
CA THR A 42 26.51 13.95 -8.82
C THR A 42 26.04 13.76 -10.26
N MET A 43 26.08 12.52 -10.77
CA MET A 43 25.54 12.21 -12.08
C MET A 43 24.00 12.14 -12.01
N THR A 44 23.35 13.14 -12.59
CA THR A 44 21.91 13.16 -12.84
C THR A 44 21.61 12.25 -14.03
N VAL A 45 20.86 11.16 -13.82
CA VAL A 45 20.46 10.23 -14.88
C VAL A 45 19.40 10.90 -15.77
N LYS A 46 19.78 11.33 -16.98
CA LYS A 46 18.86 11.72 -18.06
C LYS A 46 18.79 10.60 -19.10
N VAL A 47 18.26 9.44 -18.72
CA VAL A 47 17.68 8.53 -19.73
C VAL A 47 16.23 8.98 -19.91
N PRO A 48 15.74 9.31 -21.13
CA PRO A 48 14.33 9.53 -21.36
C PRO A 48 13.64 8.19 -21.18
N GLN A 49 13.25 7.89 -19.94
CA GLN A 49 12.61 6.63 -19.64
C GLN A 49 11.16 6.71 -20.12
N MET A 50 10.85 5.85 -21.08
CA MET A 50 9.54 5.78 -21.71
C MET A 50 8.51 5.30 -20.69
N TRP A 51 7.33 5.92 -20.70
CA TRP A 51 6.20 5.45 -19.91
C TRP A 51 5.60 4.20 -20.55
N HIS A 52 5.46 3.14 -19.76
CA HIS A 52 4.76 1.92 -20.13
C HIS A 52 3.30 1.99 -19.70
N LYS A 53 2.41 1.25 -20.38
CA LYS A 53 0.97 1.22 -20.10
C LYS A 53 0.59 -0.13 -19.47
N LEU A 54 -0.05 -0.08 -18.32
CA LEU A 54 -0.70 -1.21 -17.64
C LEU A 54 -2.22 -1.01 -17.73
N PRO A 55 -2.94 -1.76 -18.58
CA PRO A 55 -4.37 -1.55 -18.84
C PRO A 55 -5.21 -1.99 -17.64
N VAL A 56 -5.53 -1.03 -16.77
CA VAL A 56 -6.33 -1.21 -15.55
C VAL A 56 -7.12 0.08 -15.31
N ASN A 57 -8.44 -0.04 -15.32
CA ASN A 57 -9.34 1.09 -15.15
C ASN A 57 -9.55 1.46 -13.67
N LEU A 58 -10.24 2.57 -13.41
CA LEU A 58 -10.51 3.08 -12.06
C LEU A 58 -11.46 2.22 -11.21
N THR A 59 -12.23 1.31 -11.82
CA THR A 59 -13.08 0.40 -11.05
C THR A 59 -12.26 -0.76 -10.48
N GLU A 60 -11.21 -1.17 -11.19
CA GLU A 60 -10.29 -2.22 -10.76
C GLU A 60 -9.15 -1.70 -9.88
N LEU A 61 -8.58 -0.53 -10.17
CA LEU A 61 -7.55 0.07 -9.32
C LEU A 61 -7.66 1.58 -9.38
N CYS A 62 -7.76 2.24 -8.23
CA CYS A 62 -7.54 3.67 -8.10
C CYS A 62 -6.26 3.88 -7.27
N ILE A 63 -5.14 4.19 -7.93
CA ILE A 63 -3.84 4.36 -7.24
C ILE A 63 -3.91 5.52 -6.25
N ASP A 64 -4.65 6.57 -6.59
CA ASP A 64 -4.79 7.75 -5.75
C ASP A 64 -5.49 7.41 -4.43
N THR A 65 -6.47 6.51 -4.42
CA THR A 65 -7.14 6.07 -3.19
C THR A 65 -6.30 5.01 -2.47
N THR A 66 -5.86 3.98 -3.21
CA THR A 66 -5.14 2.82 -2.67
C THR A 66 -3.82 3.21 -2.00
N LEU A 67 -3.03 4.10 -2.61
CA LEU A 67 -1.72 4.48 -2.09
C LEU A 67 -1.77 5.48 -0.91
N ARG A 68 -2.94 6.06 -0.61
CA ARG A 68 -3.14 7.02 0.49
C ARG A 68 -3.96 6.50 1.65
N CYS A 69 -4.60 5.34 1.51
CA CYS A 69 -5.52 4.80 2.52
C CYS A 69 -4.84 4.13 3.72
N GLY A 70 -3.52 4.30 3.90
CA GLY A 70 -2.79 3.80 5.06
C GLY A 70 -2.37 2.33 4.98
N GLN A 71 -2.36 1.76 3.77
CA GLN A 71 -1.82 0.42 3.53
C GLN A 71 -0.30 0.42 3.39
N SER A 72 0.22 1.27 2.52
CA SER A 72 1.65 1.55 2.36
C SER A 72 1.95 2.98 2.78
N PHE A 73 3.18 3.21 3.22
CA PHE A 73 3.64 4.50 3.75
C PHE A 73 4.86 5.04 2.99
N ARG A 74 5.22 4.41 1.85
CA ARG A 74 6.42 4.74 1.05
C ARG A 74 6.11 5.54 -0.21
N TRP A 75 4.87 5.45 -0.70
CA TRP A 75 4.44 6.19 -1.88
C TRP A 75 4.30 7.68 -1.58
N ARG A 76 4.96 8.50 -2.39
CA ARG A 76 4.92 9.96 -2.31
C ARG A 76 4.41 10.56 -3.61
N LYS A 77 3.55 11.58 -3.49
CA LYS A 77 2.98 12.29 -4.64
C LYS A 77 3.84 13.52 -4.97
N PHE A 78 4.29 13.60 -6.21
CA PHE A 78 5.06 14.70 -6.79
C PHE A 78 4.27 15.24 -8.00
N GLY A 79 3.45 16.26 -7.78
CA GLY A 79 2.51 16.72 -8.81
C GLY A 79 1.45 15.66 -9.12
N ASP A 80 1.40 15.19 -10.38
CA ASP A 80 0.51 14.13 -10.85
C ASP A 80 1.12 12.72 -10.73
N GLU A 81 2.36 12.61 -10.24
CA GLU A 81 3.15 11.38 -10.24
C GLU A 81 3.33 10.80 -8.83
N TRP A 82 3.04 9.51 -8.68
CA TRP A 82 3.37 8.73 -7.49
C TRP A 82 4.75 8.10 -7.63
N ARG A 83 5.63 8.32 -6.67
CA ARG A 83 6.98 7.72 -6.65
C ARG A 83 7.18 6.86 -5.41
N CYS A 84 7.85 5.74 -5.58
CA CYS A 84 8.26 4.82 -4.53
C CYS A 84 9.49 4.02 -5.01
N THR A 85 10.17 3.34 -4.10
CA THR A 85 11.18 2.33 -4.46
C THR A 85 10.61 0.97 -4.11
N LEU A 86 10.70 0.00 -5.02
CA LEU A 86 10.25 -1.37 -4.79
C LEU A 86 11.20 -2.33 -5.50
N HIS A 87 11.63 -3.39 -4.82
CA HIS A 87 12.51 -4.42 -5.39
C HIS A 87 13.71 -3.85 -6.17
N GLY A 88 14.46 -2.94 -5.53
CA GLY A 88 15.72 -2.41 -6.07
C GLY A 88 15.58 -1.43 -7.24
N ARG A 89 14.38 -0.91 -7.51
CA ARG A 89 14.15 0.12 -8.55
C ARG A 89 13.29 1.26 -8.03
N ILE A 90 13.46 2.45 -8.62
CA ILE A 90 12.60 3.61 -8.35
C ILE A 90 11.46 3.59 -9.36
N LEU A 91 10.23 3.49 -8.86
CA LEU A 91 9.02 3.47 -9.67
C LEU A 91 8.34 4.84 -9.67
N SER A 92 7.82 5.19 -10.84
CA SER A 92 6.95 6.34 -11.04
C SER A 92 5.64 5.87 -11.66
N LEU A 93 4.50 6.25 -11.07
CA LEU A 93 3.17 5.89 -11.53
C LEU A 93 2.32 7.12 -11.79
N ARG A 94 1.52 7.07 -12.84
CA ARG A 94 0.42 7.99 -13.13
C ARG A 94 -0.80 7.17 -13.52
N GLN A 95 -2.00 7.71 -13.38
CA GLN A 95 -3.20 7.00 -13.77
C GLN A 95 -4.19 7.93 -14.47
N ASP A 96 -4.75 7.44 -15.56
CA ASP A 96 -5.95 7.99 -16.18
C ASP A 96 -7.14 7.01 -15.98
N PRO A 97 -8.35 7.32 -16.45
CA PRO A 97 -9.51 6.44 -16.25
C PRO A 97 -9.37 5.00 -16.78
N GLU A 98 -8.50 4.77 -17.77
CA GLU A 98 -8.36 3.51 -18.49
C GLU A 98 -7.11 2.72 -18.12
N CYS A 99 -6.03 3.39 -17.71
CA CYS A 99 -4.77 2.73 -17.43
C CYS A 99 -3.90 3.39 -16.35
N VAL A 100 -3.05 2.56 -15.75
CA VAL A 100 -1.87 3.02 -15.01
C VAL A 100 -0.71 3.13 -15.99
N ARG A 101 -0.03 4.26 -15.99
CA ARG A 101 1.27 4.44 -16.66
C ARG A 101 2.37 4.27 -15.64
N TYR A 102 3.42 3.53 -15.98
CA TYR A 102 4.55 3.30 -15.09
C TYR A 102 5.89 3.51 -15.79
N LYS A 103 6.92 3.76 -14.97
CA LYS A 103 8.30 3.96 -15.37
C LYS A 103 9.23 3.46 -14.25
N ALA A 104 10.32 2.78 -14.59
CA ALA A 104 11.26 2.18 -13.64
C ALA A 104 12.71 2.65 -13.86
N THR A 105 13.23 3.43 -12.93
CA THR A 105 14.63 3.85 -12.91
C THR A 105 15.44 2.86 -12.07
N TRP A 106 16.48 2.30 -12.67
CA TRP A 106 17.38 1.35 -12.01
C TRP A 106 18.68 2.04 -11.56
N PRO A 107 19.33 1.56 -10.48
CA PRO A 107 20.66 2.05 -10.07
C PRO A 107 21.70 1.85 -11.19
N THR A 108 22.63 2.80 -11.32
CA THR A 108 23.67 2.80 -12.37
C THR A 108 24.63 1.60 -12.28
N HIS A 109 24.86 1.12 -11.06
CA HIS A 109 25.63 -0.09 -10.80
C HIS A 109 24.69 -1.18 -10.30
N ARG A 110 24.22 -2.05 -11.22
CA ARG A 110 23.57 -3.31 -10.84
C ARG A 110 24.66 -4.27 -10.35
N PRO A 111 24.55 -4.88 -9.15
CA PRO A 111 25.47 -5.93 -8.74
C PRO A 111 25.59 -7.00 -9.84
N GLU A 112 26.82 -7.46 -10.12
CA GLU A 112 27.12 -8.30 -11.29
C GLU A 112 26.39 -9.66 -11.32
N VAL A 113 25.73 -10.03 -10.22
CA VAL A 113 24.94 -11.25 -10.06
C VAL A 113 23.71 -11.30 -10.99
N ASN A 114 23.28 -10.16 -11.57
CA ASN A 114 22.10 -10.05 -12.44
C ASN A 114 22.43 -9.57 -13.88
N LYS A 115 23.61 -9.93 -14.43
CA LYS A 115 24.03 -9.55 -15.79
C LYS A 115 23.50 -10.46 -16.90
N GLN A 116 22.90 -11.62 -16.63
CA GLN A 116 22.15 -12.33 -17.66
C GLN A 116 20.83 -11.60 -17.91
N CYS A 117 20.73 -10.90 -19.05
CA CYS A 117 19.53 -10.36 -19.69
C CYS A 117 18.21 -10.57 -18.92
N GLN A 118 18.01 -9.92 -17.78
CA GLN A 118 16.70 -9.90 -17.16
C GLN A 118 15.88 -8.90 -17.95
N ALA A 119 14.92 -9.42 -18.71
CA ALA A 119 13.83 -8.61 -19.22
C ALA A 119 13.27 -7.77 -18.06
N ASP A 120 12.85 -6.54 -18.35
CA ASP A 120 12.25 -5.67 -17.34
C ASP A 120 10.97 -6.32 -16.79
N ASP A 121 11.05 -6.83 -15.56
CA ASP A 121 9.98 -7.51 -14.83
C ASP A 121 9.05 -6.52 -14.11
N THR A 122 9.16 -5.21 -14.37
CA THR A 122 8.38 -4.18 -13.69
C THR A 122 6.88 -4.37 -13.87
N GLU A 123 6.39 -4.79 -15.04
CA GLU A 123 4.95 -5.06 -15.19
C GLU A 123 4.49 -6.20 -14.28
N ALA A 124 5.25 -7.29 -14.23
CA ALA A 124 4.94 -8.43 -13.38
C ALA A 124 4.97 -8.03 -11.90
N LEU A 125 5.96 -7.23 -11.49
CA LEU A 125 6.04 -6.67 -10.15
C LEU A 125 4.80 -5.82 -9.81
N LEU A 126 4.38 -4.92 -10.69
CA LEU A 126 3.21 -4.08 -10.44
C LEU A 126 1.91 -4.89 -10.39
N ARG A 127 1.75 -5.89 -11.28
CA ARG A 127 0.62 -6.82 -11.24
C ARG A 127 0.56 -7.57 -9.92
N HIS A 128 1.70 -8.04 -9.45
CA HIS A 128 1.82 -8.71 -8.16
C HIS A 128 1.52 -7.78 -6.98
N TYR A 129 2.19 -6.63 -6.92
CA TYR A 129 2.08 -5.68 -5.82
C TYR A 129 0.66 -5.13 -5.65
N PHE A 130 -0.06 -4.91 -6.75
CA PHE A 130 -1.46 -4.50 -6.72
C PHE A 130 -2.46 -5.66 -6.72
N ASN A 131 -2.01 -6.93 -6.65
CA ASN A 131 -2.86 -8.13 -6.74
C ASN A 131 -3.83 -8.13 -7.94
N LEU A 132 -3.36 -7.76 -9.13
CA LEU A 132 -4.21 -7.55 -10.32
C LEU A 132 -4.83 -8.82 -10.90
N ASP A 133 -4.40 -10.00 -10.47
CA ASP A 133 -4.99 -11.28 -10.91
C ASP A 133 -6.32 -11.58 -10.19
N VAL A 134 -6.63 -10.85 -9.11
CA VAL A 134 -7.92 -10.94 -8.40
C VAL A 134 -8.93 -10.03 -9.09
N ASP A 135 -10.07 -10.58 -9.51
CA ASP A 135 -11.20 -9.83 -10.05
C ASP A 135 -11.90 -9.01 -8.95
N LEU A 136 -11.61 -7.70 -8.89
CA LEU A 136 -12.13 -6.84 -7.85
C LEU A 136 -13.63 -6.55 -8.06
N GLY A 137 -14.08 -6.41 -9.31
CA GLY A 137 -15.48 -6.21 -9.65
C GLY A 137 -16.38 -7.34 -9.13
N SER A 138 -15.96 -8.59 -9.30
CA SER A 138 -16.68 -9.76 -8.76
C SER A 138 -16.75 -9.74 -7.23
N LEU A 139 -15.66 -9.37 -6.56
CA LEU A 139 -15.64 -9.23 -5.09
C LEU A 139 -16.57 -8.11 -4.61
N TYR A 140 -16.54 -6.93 -5.25
CA TYR A 140 -17.44 -5.82 -4.93
C TYR A 140 -18.90 -6.20 -5.07
N LYS A 141 -19.24 -6.97 -6.11
CA LYS A 141 -20.58 -7.51 -6.31
C LYS A 141 -20.96 -8.46 -5.17
N GLN A 142 -20.13 -9.45 -4.88
CA GLN A 142 -20.35 -10.41 -3.80
C GLN A 142 -20.61 -9.72 -2.46
N TRP A 143 -19.75 -8.78 -2.06
CA TRP A 143 -19.89 -8.07 -0.78
C TRP A 143 -21.11 -7.17 -0.76
N SER A 144 -21.44 -6.52 -1.88
CA SER A 144 -22.65 -5.72 -2.01
C SER A 144 -23.91 -6.57 -1.88
N ASP A 145 -23.90 -7.80 -2.38
CA ASP A 145 -25.05 -8.72 -2.32
C ASP A 145 -25.39 -9.13 -0.88
N VAL A 146 -24.37 -9.35 -0.04
CA VAL A 146 -24.53 -9.81 1.35
C VAL A 146 -24.53 -8.71 2.40
N ASP A 147 -24.03 -7.50 2.09
CA ASP A 147 -23.94 -6.39 3.04
C ASP A 147 -24.52 -5.07 2.48
N PRO A 148 -25.71 -4.65 2.96
CA PRO A 148 -26.32 -3.37 2.59
C PRO A 148 -25.46 -2.14 2.92
N ASN A 149 -24.66 -2.19 4.00
CA ASN A 149 -23.77 -1.07 4.36
C ASN A 149 -22.63 -0.93 3.35
N PHE A 150 -22.04 -2.05 2.94
CA PHE A 150 -21.04 -2.09 1.88
C PHE A 150 -21.63 -1.60 0.55
N ARG A 151 -22.79 -2.15 0.14
CA ARG A 151 -23.50 -1.76 -1.10
C ARG A 151 -23.70 -0.25 -1.22
N LYS A 152 -23.99 0.42 -0.10
CA LYS A 152 -24.20 1.87 -0.07
C LYS A 152 -22.91 2.67 -0.34
N LYS A 153 -21.76 2.19 0.11
CA LYS A 153 -20.47 2.92 0.04
C LYS A 153 -19.63 2.55 -1.19
N ALA A 154 -19.76 1.32 -1.67
CA ALA A 154 -18.95 0.76 -2.75
C ALA A 154 -18.90 1.62 -4.04
N PRO A 155 -19.99 2.23 -4.54
CA PRO A 155 -19.97 3.03 -5.76
C PRO A 155 -19.11 4.31 -5.68
N THR A 156 -18.88 4.82 -4.47
CA THR A 156 -18.05 6.00 -4.24
C THR A 156 -16.57 5.64 -4.11
N PHE A 157 -16.28 4.43 -3.64
CA PHE A 157 -14.94 3.95 -3.32
C PHE A 157 -14.58 2.70 -4.13
N THR A 158 -14.59 2.83 -5.46
CA THR A 158 -14.16 1.75 -6.38
C THR A 158 -12.64 1.70 -6.51
N GLY A 159 -12.10 0.54 -6.94
CA GLY A 159 -10.68 0.38 -7.21
C GLY A 159 -9.78 0.40 -5.97
N VAL A 160 -10.33 0.18 -4.77
CA VAL A 160 -9.53 0.04 -3.54
C VAL A 160 -9.08 -1.41 -3.43
N ARG A 161 -7.80 -1.66 -3.73
CA ARG A 161 -7.18 -2.99 -3.64
C ARG A 161 -6.34 -3.14 -2.38
N ILE A 162 -6.12 -4.38 -1.95
CA ILE A 162 -5.08 -4.68 -0.96
C ILE A 162 -3.74 -4.83 -1.66
N LEU A 163 -2.73 -4.12 -1.17
CA LEU A 163 -1.36 -4.25 -1.65
C LEU A 163 -0.74 -5.57 -1.14
N ASN A 164 0.03 -6.25 -1.98
CA ASN A 164 0.89 -7.37 -1.59
C ASN A 164 2.30 -6.85 -1.34
N GLN A 165 2.53 -6.36 -0.13
CA GLN A 165 3.79 -5.75 0.28
C GLN A 165 4.80 -6.82 0.72
N ASP A 166 6.08 -6.43 0.73
CA ASP A 166 7.11 -7.18 1.45
C ASP A 166 6.71 -7.32 2.93
N ALA A 167 6.81 -8.53 3.48
CA ALA A 167 6.31 -8.81 4.81
C ALA A 167 7.11 -8.07 5.90
N TRP A 168 8.41 -7.88 5.67
CA TRP A 168 9.29 -7.16 6.59
C TRP A 168 9.00 -5.66 6.58
N GLU A 169 8.84 -5.06 5.40
CA GLU A 169 8.40 -3.67 5.22
C GLU A 169 7.07 -3.44 5.94
N ALA A 170 6.07 -4.29 5.68
CA ALA A 170 4.76 -4.21 6.32
C ALA A 170 4.88 -4.29 7.85
N LEU A 171 5.66 -5.25 8.38
CA LEU A 171 5.85 -5.44 9.82
C LEU A 171 6.40 -4.18 10.49
N VAL A 172 7.51 -3.64 9.99
CA VAL A 172 8.15 -2.47 10.59
C VAL A 172 7.28 -1.21 10.44
N ALA A 173 6.62 -1.04 9.28
CA ALA A 173 5.71 0.08 9.05
C ALA A 173 4.48 0.03 9.98
N PHE A 174 3.90 -1.15 10.22
CA PHE A 174 2.76 -1.27 11.13
C PHE A 174 3.16 -1.20 12.60
N ILE A 175 4.38 -1.58 12.99
CA ILE A 175 4.92 -1.21 14.32
C ILE A 175 4.91 0.31 14.48
N CYS A 176 5.34 1.07 13.47
CA CYS A 176 5.29 2.54 13.45
C CYS A 176 3.86 3.11 13.55
N SER A 177 2.86 2.34 13.12
CA SER A 177 1.45 2.77 13.07
C SER A 177 0.72 2.78 14.42
N SER A 178 1.19 1.99 15.39
CA SER A 178 0.54 1.84 16.70
C SER A 178 0.33 3.20 17.37
N ASN A 179 -0.90 3.61 17.68
CA ASN A 179 -1.23 4.92 18.27
C ASN A 179 -0.58 6.12 17.52
N ASN A 180 -0.82 6.21 16.21
CA ASN A 180 -0.21 7.20 15.33
C ASN A 180 -1.18 7.61 14.20
N ASN A 181 -0.76 8.54 13.32
CA ASN A 181 -1.53 8.93 12.14
C ASN A 181 -0.74 8.72 10.84
N ILE A 182 -1.44 8.57 9.71
CA ILE A 182 -0.85 8.20 8.40
C ILE A 182 0.29 9.15 8.00
N SER A 183 0.13 10.45 8.18
CA SER A 183 1.15 11.45 7.83
C SER A 183 2.45 11.24 8.62
N ARG A 184 2.35 11.11 9.96
CA ARG A 184 3.52 10.88 10.82
C ARG A 184 4.15 9.51 10.56
N ILE A 185 3.36 8.47 10.29
CA ILE A 185 3.89 7.15 9.96
C ILE A 185 4.71 7.22 8.68
N SER A 186 4.19 7.87 7.63
CA SER A 186 4.90 8.05 6.35
C SER A 186 6.22 8.78 6.53
N GLN A 187 6.26 9.81 7.38
CA GLN A 187 7.52 10.50 7.72
C GLN A 187 8.50 9.59 8.46
N MET A 188 8.03 8.79 9.41
CA MET A 188 8.87 7.84 10.14
C MET A 188 9.48 6.80 9.18
N VAL A 189 8.65 6.15 8.35
CA VAL A 189 9.09 5.16 7.37
C VAL A 189 10.06 5.78 6.36
N HIS A 190 9.80 6.99 5.88
CA HIS A 190 10.73 7.70 5.00
C HIS A 190 12.09 7.93 5.67
N LYS A 191 12.14 8.45 6.90
CA LYS A 191 13.40 8.61 7.65
C LYS A 191 14.11 7.27 7.85
N LEU A 192 13.38 6.20 8.13
CA LEU A 192 13.96 4.86 8.27
C LEU A 192 14.73 4.47 7.00
N CYS A 193 14.11 4.64 5.83
CA CYS A 193 14.72 4.32 4.55
C CYS A 193 15.95 5.20 4.27
N ILE A 194 15.87 6.52 4.51
CA ILE A 194 17.02 7.42 4.29
C ILE A 194 18.24 7.03 5.14
N HIS A 195 18.02 6.65 6.39
CA HIS A 195 19.12 6.40 7.33
C HIS A 195 19.65 4.96 7.33
N TYR A 196 18.83 3.97 6.98
CA TYR A 196 19.19 2.56 7.07
C TYR A 196 18.98 1.77 5.78
N GLY A 197 18.24 2.33 4.82
CA GLY A 197 17.95 1.70 3.54
C GLY A 197 19.04 1.95 2.50
N PRO A 198 19.24 1.03 1.54
CA PRO A 198 20.22 1.20 0.48
C PRO A 198 19.80 2.32 -0.47
N LEU A 199 20.72 3.23 -0.81
CA LEU A 199 20.49 4.27 -1.81
C LEU A 199 20.38 3.64 -3.21
N LEU A 200 19.26 3.84 -3.89
CA LEU A 200 19.05 3.37 -5.26
C LEU A 200 19.41 4.43 -6.30
N GLY A 201 19.26 5.72 -5.96
CA GLY A 201 19.61 6.81 -6.85
C GLY A 201 18.92 8.12 -6.49
N HIS A 202 19.03 9.08 -7.39
CA HIS A 202 18.39 10.39 -7.26
C HIS A 202 17.47 10.64 -8.44
N ILE A 203 16.29 11.20 -8.17
CA ILE A 203 15.46 11.84 -9.20
C ILE A 203 15.43 13.32 -8.86
N ASP A 204 15.89 14.15 -9.80
CA ASP A 204 16.16 15.56 -9.55
C ASP A 204 17.15 15.73 -8.38
N THR A 205 16.74 16.38 -7.29
CA THR A 205 17.54 16.54 -6.05
C THR A 205 17.16 15.54 -4.96
N GLU A 206 16.16 14.69 -5.18
CA GLU A 206 15.60 13.82 -4.16
C GLU A 206 16.30 12.45 -4.16
N ALA A 207 16.83 12.05 -3.00
CA ALA A 207 17.42 10.74 -2.79
C ALA A 207 16.34 9.68 -2.55
N PHE A 208 16.43 8.56 -3.27
CA PHE A 208 15.52 7.43 -3.14
C PHE A 208 16.27 6.22 -2.59
N HIS A 209 15.89 5.81 -1.38
CA HIS A 209 16.44 4.65 -0.68
C HIS A 209 15.39 3.54 -0.64
N ASP A 210 15.82 2.29 -0.77
CA ASP A 210 14.95 1.13 -0.54
C ASP A 210 14.71 0.87 0.96
N PHE A 211 13.88 -0.13 1.29
CA PHE A 211 13.62 -0.50 2.67
C PHE A 211 14.86 -1.18 3.29
N PRO A 212 15.23 -0.89 4.55
CA PRO A 212 16.33 -1.60 5.20
C PRO A 212 16.00 -3.08 5.42
N GLU A 213 16.95 -3.96 5.16
CA GLU A 213 16.89 -5.35 5.60
C GLU A 213 16.93 -5.46 7.15
N PRO A 214 16.44 -6.55 7.76
CA PRO A 214 16.49 -6.74 9.20
C PRO A 214 17.88 -6.51 9.82
N ALA A 215 18.93 -7.00 9.15
CA ALA A 215 20.31 -6.88 9.61
C ALA A 215 20.79 -5.43 9.76
N ALA A 216 20.27 -4.49 8.96
CA ALA A 216 20.63 -3.08 9.04
C ALA A 216 20.13 -2.40 10.34
N LEU A 217 19.19 -3.04 11.05
CA LEU A 217 18.51 -2.51 12.23
C LEU A 217 18.89 -3.21 13.53
N THR A 218 19.89 -4.09 13.54
CA THR A 218 20.27 -4.88 14.75
C THR A 218 21.32 -4.19 15.64
N GLY A 219 22.04 -3.19 15.11
CA GLY A 219 23.17 -2.53 15.78
C GLY A 219 22.83 -1.88 17.12
N LYS A 220 23.81 -1.84 18.05
CA LYS A 220 23.62 -1.34 19.43
C LYS A 220 23.12 0.12 19.49
N GLY A 221 23.50 0.96 18.53
CA GLY A 221 23.08 2.37 18.46
C GLY A 221 21.73 2.63 17.78
N VAL A 222 21.12 1.62 17.14
CA VAL A 222 19.93 1.80 16.29
C VAL A 222 18.75 2.33 17.10
N GLU A 223 18.48 1.80 18.29
CA GLU A 223 17.39 2.29 19.14
C GLU A 223 17.56 3.77 19.48
N ALA A 224 18.75 4.19 19.92
CA ALA A 224 19.02 5.56 20.31
C ALA A 224 18.83 6.53 19.12
N HIS A 225 19.39 6.19 17.97
CA HIS A 225 19.27 6.99 16.76
C HIS A 225 17.81 7.06 16.26
N LEU A 226 17.04 5.96 16.30
CA LEU A 226 15.61 6.00 15.98
C LEU A 226 14.81 6.90 16.94
N ARG A 227 15.20 6.98 18.23
CA ARG A 227 14.59 7.93 19.16
C ARG A 227 14.86 9.37 18.76
N GLU A 228 16.10 9.70 18.38
CA GLU A 228 16.48 11.01 17.85
C GLU A 228 15.70 11.38 16.59
N LEU A 229 15.43 10.40 15.72
CA LEU A 229 14.62 10.59 14.50
C LEU A 229 13.11 10.74 14.77
N GLY A 230 12.66 10.58 16.02
CA GLY A 230 11.29 10.85 16.46
C GLY A 230 10.37 9.62 16.54
N PHE A 231 10.93 8.40 16.55
CA PHE A 231 10.15 7.16 16.66
C PHE A 231 9.56 6.93 18.05
N GLY A 232 10.11 7.61 19.07
CA GLY A 232 9.66 7.50 20.45
C GLY A 232 9.84 6.08 21.00
N TYR A 233 8.85 5.56 21.72
CA TYR A 233 8.93 4.22 22.31
C TYR A 233 9.03 3.09 21.26
N ARG A 234 8.58 3.33 20.03
CA ARG A 234 8.60 2.34 18.93
C ARG A 234 10.01 2.03 18.45
N ALA A 235 10.96 2.93 18.68
CA ALA A 235 12.37 2.70 18.39
C ALA A 235 12.87 1.39 19.00
N LYS A 236 12.50 1.14 20.27
CA LYS A 236 12.84 -0.10 20.97
C LYS A 236 12.22 -1.32 20.30
N TYR A 237 10.94 -1.23 19.94
CA TYR A 237 10.22 -2.33 19.30
C TYR A 237 10.83 -2.71 17.96
N ILE A 238 11.20 -1.72 17.13
CA ILE A 238 11.84 -1.96 15.84
C ILE A 238 13.19 -2.64 16.03
N ALA A 239 14.05 -2.10 16.91
CA ALA A 239 15.38 -2.66 17.14
C ALA A 239 15.33 -4.07 17.74
N ASP A 240 14.44 -4.33 18.70
CA ASP A 240 14.25 -5.66 19.28
C ASP A 240 13.69 -6.65 18.25
N THR A 241 12.67 -6.26 17.49
CA THR A 241 12.07 -7.11 16.45
C THR A 241 13.05 -7.41 15.32
N ALA A 242 13.87 -6.45 14.89
CA ALA A 242 14.94 -6.68 13.92
C ALA A 242 15.95 -7.71 14.42
N ARG A 243 16.37 -7.64 15.69
CA ARG A 243 17.25 -8.65 16.29
C ARG A 243 16.59 -10.03 16.33
N MET A 244 15.33 -10.11 16.75
CA MET A 244 14.59 -11.38 16.78
C MET A 244 14.51 -12.02 15.39
N VAL A 245 14.16 -11.24 14.36
CA VAL A 245 14.04 -11.73 12.98
C VAL A 245 15.41 -12.11 12.40
N ALA A 246 16.46 -11.33 12.67
CA ALA A 246 17.78 -11.55 12.08
C ALA A 246 18.65 -12.59 12.80
N HIS A 247 18.42 -12.84 14.09
CA HIS A 247 19.32 -13.65 14.92
C HIS A 247 18.63 -14.81 15.65
N ASP A 248 17.37 -14.63 16.08
CA ASP A 248 16.71 -15.62 16.94
C ASP A 248 15.78 -16.56 16.13
N LYS A 249 15.18 -16.06 15.05
CA LYS A 249 14.29 -16.82 14.17
C LYS A 249 15.07 -17.47 13.01
N PRO A 250 14.60 -18.64 12.50
CA PRO A 250 15.19 -19.25 11.32
C PRO A 250 15.20 -18.33 10.09
N SER A 251 16.16 -18.52 9.19
CA SER A 251 16.19 -17.82 7.91
C SER A 251 14.89 -18.08 7.13
N GLY A 252 14.28 -17.02 6.59
CA GLY A 252 12.99 -17.11 5.90
C GLY A 252 11.77 -17.33 6.80
N TRP A 253 11.91 -17.27 8.13
CA TRP A 253 10.79 -17.49 9.06
C TRP A 253 9.58 -16.60 8.75
N LEU A 254 9.78 -15.30 8.50
CA LEU A 254 8.68 -14.39 8.22
C LEU A 254 7.94 -14.77 6.93
N GLU A 255 8.68 -15.14 5.88
CA GLU A 255 8.10 -15.60 4.61
C GLU A 255 7.41 -16.98 4.75
N SER A 256 7.85 -17.83 5.68
CA SER A 256 7.18 -19.10 5.98
C SER A 256 5.76 -18.93 6.57
N LEU A 257 5.42 -17.72 7.04
CA LEU A 257 4.08 -17.39 7.54
C LEU A 257 3.13 -16.91 6.42
N ARG A 258 3.63 -16.77 5.19
CA ARG A 258 2.87 -16.26 4.04
C ARG A 258 1.78 -17.25 3.63
N ASN A 259 0.65 -16.71 3.18
CA ASN A 259 -0.40 -17.51 2.56
C ASN A 259 0.16 -18.24 1.32
N PRO A 260 0.12 -19.57 1.26
CA PRO A 260 0.63 -20.33 0.12
C PRO A 260 -0.06 -19.98 -1.22
N GLU A 261 -1.32 -19.51 -1.18
CA GLU A 261 -2.06 -19.06 -2.35
C GLU A 261 -1.63 -17.66 -2.85
N SER A 262 -0.78 -16.97 -2.10
CA SER A 262 -0.31 -15.62 -2.39
C SER A 262 1.21 -15.52 -2.15
N PRO A 263 2.04 -16.21 -2.96
CA PRO A 263 3.49 -16.28 -2.77
C PRO A 263 4.16 -14.89 -2.84
N ALA A 264 5.42 -14.79 -2.39
CA ALA A 264 6.19 -13.56 -2.51
C ALA A 264 6.64 -13.34 -3.97
N PHE A 265 6.80 -12.08 -4.39
CA PHE A 265 7.30 -11.77 -5.73
C PHE A 265 8.70 -12.36 -5.95
N GLY A 266 8.87 -13.16 -7.01
CA GLY A 266 10.13 -13.82 -7.34
C GLY A 266 10.54 -14.94 -6.37
N GLY A 267 9.70 -15.28 -5.39
CA GLY A 267 9.89 -16.44 -4.52
C GLY A 267 9.60 -17.74 -5.27
N ALA A 268 10.35 -18.79 -4.98
CA ALA A 268 9.97 -20.13 -5.43
C ALA A 268 8.64 -20.52 -4.79
N SER A 269 7.73 -21.10 -5.57
CA SER A 269 6.59 -21.81 -5.00
C SER A 269 7.14 -22.89 -4.08
N SER A 270 6.91 -22.76 -2.78
CA SER A 270 7.22 -23.85 -1.86
C SER A 270 6.25 -24.99 -2.18
N ASP A 271 6.76 -26.06 -2.82
CA ASP A 271 6.08 -27.36 -2.99
C ASP A 271 5.81 -28.07 -1.64
N GLN A 272 5.96 -27.35 -0.53
CA GLN A 272 5.62 -27.87 0.77
C GLN A 272 4.10 -27.90 0.87
N ASP A 273 3.57 -29.04 1.30
CA ASP A 273 2.21 -29.24 1.84
C ASP A 273 1.97 -28.29 3.05
N LEU A 274 2.04 -26.97 2.80
CA LEU A 274 1.98 -25.93 3.80
C LEU A 274 0.53 -25.74 4.17
N GLN A 275 0.16 -26.41 5.26
CA GLN A 275 -1.04 -26.13 6.02
C GLN A 275 -0.85 -24.88 6.88
N ALA A 276 -0.22 -23.84 6.32
CA ALA A 276 -0.18 -22.53 6.97
C ALA A 276 -1.61 -22.02 7.07
N ALA A 277 -1.97 -21.50 8.24
CA ALA A 277 -3.28 -20.90 8.48
C ALA A 277 -3.08 -19.47 8.98
N TYR A 278 -3.97 -18.57 8.59
CA TYR A 278 -3.99 -17.17 9.05
C TYR A 278 -3.79 -17.05 10.58
N LYS A 279 -4.46 -17.90 11.37
CA LYS A 279 -4.34 -17.86 12.83
C LYS A 279 -2.95 -18.21 13.35
N GLN A 280 -2.27 -19.18 12.74
CA GLN A 280 -0.91 -19.52 13.10
C GLN A 280 0.05 -18.37 12.76
N ALA A 281 -0.07 -17.79 11.56
CA ALA A 281 0.73 -16.63 11.17
C ALA A 281 0.52 -15.45 12.12
N HIS A 282 -0.73 -15.19 12.50
CA HIS A 282 -1.10 -14.15 13.46
C HIS A 282 -0.47 -14.37 14.83
N ASP A 283 -0.61 -15.58 15.39
CA ASP A 283 -0.07 -15.93 16.71
C ASP A 283 1.46 -15.87 16.75
N GLU A 284 2.14 -16.30 15.68
CA GLU A 284 3.59 -16.19 15.53
C GLU A 284 4.06 -14.72 15.52
N LEU A 285 3.34 -13.84 14.83
CA LEU A 285 3.64 -12.40 14.79
C LEU A 285 3.46 -11.74 16.18
N LEU A 286 2.50 -12.19 16.99
CA LEU A 286 2.28 -11.69 18.36
C LEU A 286 3.46 -11.96 19.30
N THR A 287 4.37 -12.85 18.95
CA THR A 287 5.59 -13.11 19.73
C THR A 287 6.61 -11.95 19.64
N LEU A 288 6.50 -11.10 18.62
CA LEU A 288 7.42 -10.00 18.34
C LEU A 288 7.17 -8.78 19.23
N LYS A 289 8.20 -7.94 19.42
CA LYS A 289 8.08 -6.73 20.24
C LYS A 289 7.34 -5.63 19.50
N GLY A 290 6.35 -5.05 20.18
CA GLY A 290 5.52 -3.97 19.62
C GLY A 290 4.45 -4.45 18.64
N VAL A 291 4.26 -5.76 18.49
CA VAL A 291 3.22 -6.36 17.66
C VAL A 291 2.06 -6.81 18.55
N GLY A 292 0.94 -6.07 18.46
CA GLY A 292 -0.34 -6.49 19.05
C GLY A 292 -1.29 -7.02 17.97
N PRO A 293 -2.51 -7.45 18.35
CA PRO A 293 -3.47 -8.09 17.43
C PRO A 293 -3.71 -7.30 16.13
N LYS A 294 -3.91 -5.98 16.24
CA LYS A 294 -4.09 -5.10 15.07
C LYS A 294 -2.87 -5.07 14.16
N VAL A 295 -1.67 -4.98 14.72
CA VAL A 295 -0.42 -4.94 13.93
C VAL A 295 -0.22 -6.28 13.22
N ALA A 296 -0.41 -7.40 13.93
CA ALA A 296 -0.35 -8.74 13.36
C ALA A 296 -1.35 -8.91 12.21
N ASP A 297 -2.60 -8.49 12.38
CA ASP A 297 -3.60 -8.55 11.31
C ASP A 297 -3.24 -7.66 10.11
N CYS A 298 -2.70 -6.46 10.33
CA CYS A 298 -2.23 -5.63 9.22
C CYS A 298 -1.12 -6.33 8.40
N VAL A 299 -0.17 -6.99 9.08
CA VAL A 299 0.90 -7.74 8.42
C VAL A 299 0.35 -8.98 7.73
N CYS A 300 -0.57 -9.72 8.36
CA CYS A 300 -1.25 -10.86 7.74
C CYS A 300 -1.95 -10.45 6.43
N LEU A 301 -2.73 -9.37 6.46
CA LEU A 301 -3.51 -8.90 5.31
C LEU A 301 -2.64 -8.35 4.18
N MET A 302 -1.72 -7.43 4.50
CA MET A 302 -1.03 -6.61 3.50
C MET A 302 0.40 -7.06 3.22
N GLY A 303 1.00 -7.85 4.11
CA GLY A 303 2.37 -8.36 3.98
C GLY A 303 2.43 -9.85 3.68
N LEU A 304 1.47 -10.65 4.14
CA LEU A 304 1.49 -12.12 4.04
C LEU A 304 0.36 -12.71 3.18
N GLY A 305 -0.51 -11.88 2.60
CA GLY A 305 -1.55 -12.33 1.67
C GLY A 305 -2.75 -13.07 2.28
N TRP A 306 -2.97 -12.96 3.59
CA TRP A 306 -4.15 -13.51 4.27
C TRP A 306 -5.37 -12.60 4.09
N GLY A 307 -6.07 -12.75 2.96
CA GLY A 307 -7.22 -11.91 2.58
C GLY A 307 -8.38 -11.86 3.58
N GLU A 308 -8.48 -12.85 4.47
CA GLU A 308 -9.50 -12.99 5.52
C GLU A 308 -9.13 -12.26 6.82
N SER A 309 -7.90 -11.77 6.96
CA SER A 309 -7.45 -11.03 8.14
C SER A 309 -8.11 -9.65 8.19
N VAL A 310 -8.71 -9.31 9.34
CA VAL A 310 -9.44 -8.06 9.56
C VAL A 310 -8.79 -7.30 10.71
N PRO A 311 -7.95 -6.28 10.44
CA PRO A 311 -7.31 -5.49 11.49
C PRO A 311 -8.32 -4.56 12.16
N VAL A 312 -8.65 -4.79 13.43
CA VAL A 312 -9.67 -3.99 14.14
C VAL A 312 -9.01 -2.88 14.96
N ASP A 313 -9.05 -1.65 14.46
CA ASP A 313 -8.64 -0.47 15.22
C ASP A 313 -9.83 0.35 15.74
N THR A 314 -9.58 1.56 16.23
CA THR A 314 -10.62 2.45 16.73
C THR A 314 -11.62 2.90 15.66
N HIS A 315 -11.19 3.09 14.40
CA HIS A 315 -12.07 3.41 13.28
C HIS A 315 -12.95 2.22 12.93
N VAL A 316 -12.36 1.03 12.84
CA VAL A 316 -13.11 -0.21 12.56
C VAL A 316 -14.12 -0.49 13.67
N TRP A 317 -13.73 -0.25 14.92
CA TRP A 317 -14.65 -0.34 16.06
C TRP A 317 -15.80 0.67 15.97
N GLN A 318 -15.55 1.90 15.50
CA GLN A 318 -16.60 2.90 15.27
C GLN A 318 -17.54 2.47 14.13
N ILE A 319 -17.00 1.95 13.02
CA ILE A 319 -17.78 1.39 11.92
C ILE A 319 -18.66 0.23 12.40
N ALA A 320 -18.09 -0.73 13.15
CA ALA A 320 -18.81 -1.87 13.68
C ALA A 320 -19.99 -1.44 14.59
N GLN A 321 -19.79 -0.44 15.45
CA GLN A 321 -20.87 0.08 16.30
C GLN A 321 -21.92 0.87 15.52
N ARG A 322 -21.49 1.78 14.64
CA ARG A 322 -22.36 2.71 13.88
C ARG A 322 -23.20 1.96 12.85
N ASP A 323 -22.55 1.12 12.05
CA ASP A 323 -23.13 0.54 10.84
C ASP A 323 -23.65 -0.89 11.09
N TYR A 324 -23.01 -1.65 11.99
CA TYR A 324 -23.35 -3.06 12.28
C TYR A 324 -23.95 -3.28 13.67
N LYS A 325 -24.18 -2.19 14.43
CA LYS A 325 -24.83 -2.21 15.75
C LYS A 325 -24.09 -3.08 16.79
N PHE A 326 -22.77 -3.27 16.62
CA PHE A 326 -21.95 -4.04 17.55
C PHE A 326 -21.91 -3.39 18.94
N GLY A 327 -21.96 -4.18 20.01
CA GLY A 327 -21.48 -3.77 21.34
C GLY A 327 -22.12 -2.55 22.03
N LYS A 328 -23.42 -2.26 21.83
CA LYS A 328 -24.15 -1.13 22.47
C LYS A 328 -24.06 -1.01 24.02
N LYS A 329 -23.41 -1.94 24.74
CA LYS A 329 -23.36 -1.99 26.21
C LYS A 329 -21.96 -2.15 26.86
N SER A 330 -20.87 -2.31 26.09
CA SER A 330 -19.52 -2.44 26.67
C SER A 330 -18.70 -1.16 26.47
N LYS A 331 -18.15 -0.60 27.55
CA LYS A 331 -17.32 0.61 27.51
C LYS A 331 -15.85 0.34 27.16
N THR A 332 -15.40 -0.92 27.20
CA THR A 332 -13.98 -1.27 27.08
C THR A 332 -13.77 -2.23 25.92
N PHE A 333 -12.96 -1.82 24.94
CA PHE A 333 -12.54 -2.66 23.83
C PHE A 333 -11.48 -3.66 24.34
N ASN A 334 -11.83 -4.94 24.39
CA ASN A 334 -10.98 -6.03 24.87
C ASN A 334 -10.75 -7.09 23.78
N LYS A 335 -9.90 -8.10 24.06
CA LYS A 335 -9.58 -9.16 23.09
C LYS A 335 -10.81 -9.90 22.57
N VAL A 336 -11.77 -10.23 23.44
CA VAL A 336 -13.01 -10.94 23.05
C VAL A 336 -13.81 -10.11 22.04
N MET A 337 -13.90 -8.80 22.27
CA MET A 337 -14.58 -7.89 21.34
C MET A 337 -13.81 -7.71 20.04
N TYR A 338 -12.48 -7.64 20.09
CA TYR A 338 -11.62 -7.62 18.91
C TYR A 338 -11.88 -8.84 18.02
N ASP A 339 -11.82 -10.04 18.62
CA ASP A 339 -12.02 -11.31 17.93
C ASP A 339 -13.44 -11.39 17.33
N ALA A 340 -14.47 -11.03 18.11
CA ALA A 340 -15.86 -11.08 17.67
C ALA A 340 -16.16 -10.13 16.50
N VAL A 341 -15.54 -8.94 16.45
CA VAL A 341 -15.68 -8.02 15.30
C VAL A 341 -15.03 -8.62 14.05
N GLY A 342 -13.81 -9.16 14.19
CA GLY A 342 -13.13 -9.82 13.09
C GLY A 342 -13.89 -11.04 12.56
N ASP A 343 -14.42 -11.88 13.45
CA ASP A 343 -15.21 -13.06 13.10
C ASP A 343 -16.50 -12.69 12.39
N HIS A 344 -17.20 -11.66 12.88
CA HIS A 344 -18.41 -11.14 12.22
C HIS A 344 -18.14 -10.77 10.76
N PHE A 345 -17.07 -10.00 10.51
CA PHE A 345 -16.72 -9.59 9.14
C PHE A 345 -16.21 -10.74 8.27
N ARG A 346 -15.48 -11.72 8.83
CA ARG A 346 -15.12 -12.95 8.13
C ARG A 346 -16.32 -13.78 7.71
N VAL A 347 -17.31 -13.94 8.60
CA VAL A 347 -18.57 -14.64 8.28
C VAL A 347 -19.35 -13.89 7.21
N LEU A 348 -19.37 -12.55 7.26
CA LEU A 348 -20.12 -11.71 6.33
C LEU A 348 -19.51 -11.70 4.91
N TRP A 349 -18.19 -11.54 4.79
CA TRP A 349 -17.52 -11.30 3.50
C TRP A 349 -16.63 -12.45 3.00
N GLY A 350 -16.42 -13.48 3.82
CA GLY A 350 -15.67 -14.69 3.47
C GLY A 350 -14.17 -14.47 3.33
N LYS A 351 -13.56 -15.22 2.40
CA LYS A 351 -12.11 -15.32 2.17
C LYS A 351 -11.39 -13.98 1.99
N TYR A 352 -12.09 -12.96 1.50
CA TYR A 352 -11.53 -11.62 1.27
C TYR A 352 -12.13 -10.56 2.21
N ALA A 353 -12.52 -10.93 3.42
CA ALA A 353 -13.11 -10.00 4.40
C ALA A 353 -12.20 -8.82 4.73
N GLY A 354 -10.87 -8.99 4.78
CA GLY A 354 -9.92 -7.92 4.99
C GLY A 354 -9.92 -6.88 3.86
N TRP A 355 -10.22 -7.33 2.63
CA TRP A 355 -10.32 -6.45 1.47
C TRP A 355 -11.60 -5.61 1.54
N ALA A 356 -12.76 -6.23 1.77
CA ALA A 356 -14.03 -5.54 1.95
C ALA A 356 -13.97 -4.50 3.09
N HIS A 357 -13.42 -4.94 4.23
CA HIS A 357 -13.16 -4.08 5.38
C HIS A 357 -12.36 -2.83 5.01
N SER A 358 -11.32 -2.98 4.17
CA SER A 358 -10.42 -1.89 3.81
C SER A 358 -11.09 -0.83 2.94
N VAL A 359 -12.10 -1.20 2.16
CA VAL A 359 -12.96 -0.23 1.45
C VAL A 359 -13.73 0.63 2.46
N LEU A 360 -14.34 0.01 3.48
CA LEU A 360 -15.10 0.73 4.49
C LEU A 360 -14.22 1.60 5.38
N PHE A 361 -13.04 1.11 5.75
CA PHE A 361 -12.04 1.88 6.46
C PHE A 361 -11.62 3.11 5.66
N THR A 362 -11.31 2.92 4.38
CA THR A 362 -10.95 4.01 3.46
C THR A 362 -12.06 5.07 3.40
N ALA A 363 -13.32 4.64 3.30
CA ALA A 363 -14.47 5.54 3.28
C ALA A 363 -14.67 6.36 4.57
N ASP A 364 -14.12 5.91 5.71
CA ASP A 364 -14.23 6.58 7.01
C ASP A 364 -13.05 7.54 7.29
N LEU A 365 -11.99 7.51 6.47
CA LEU A 365 -10.86 8.41 6.63
C LEU A 365 -11.25 9.85 6.27
N LYS A 366 -10.90 10.80 7.16
CA LYS A 366 -11.20 12.23 7.00
C LYS A 366 -10.76 12.81 5.65
N GLN A 367 -9.60 12.40 5.16
CA GLN A 367 -9.05 12.90 3.88
C GLN A 367 -9.88 12.50 2.66
N PHE A 368 -10.82 11.57 2.80
CA PHE A 368 -11.74 11.14 1.76
C PHE A 368 -13.19 11.53 2.06
N ALA A 369 -13.44 12.32 3.11
CA ALA A 369 -14.77 12.80 3.45
C ALA A 369 -15.40 13.63 2.32
N GLU A 370 -14.60 14.38 1.57
CA GLU A 370 -15.05 15.14 0.39
C GLU A 370 -15.50 14.22 -0.75
N GLN A 371 -14.81 13.10 -1.00
CA GLN A 371 -15.24 12.11 -2.00
C GLN A 371 -16.56 11.45 -1.60
N ALA A 372 -16.78 11.25 -0.30
CA ALA A 372 -18.05 10.78 0.25
C ALA A 372 -19.17 11.83 0.14
N ALA A 373 -18.85 13.13 0.19
CA ALA A 373 -19.81 14.23 0.12
C ALA A 373 -20.21 14.60 -1.32
N VAL A 374 -19.23 14.73 -2.24
CA VAL A 374 -19.42 15.21 -3.62
C VAL A 374 -20.35 14.30 -4.44
N LYS A 375 -20.35 12.98 -4.20
CA LYS A 375 -21.28 12.05 -4.87
C LYS A 375 -22.62 11.86 -4.15
N GLY A 376 -22.78 12.41 -2.94
CA GLY A 376 -24.05 12.42 -2.21
C GLY A 376 -25.04 13.45 -2.75
N GLU A 377 -24.54 14.53 -3.34
CA GLU A 377 -25.35 15.61 -3.93
C GLU A 377 -25.75 15.32 -5.40
N ASP A 378 -24.98 14.50 -6.12
CA ASP A 378 -25.28 14.05 -7.49
C ASP A 378 -26.14 12.76 -7.58
N ALA A 379 -26.75 12.34 -6.47
CA ALA A 379 -27.75 11.27 -6.51
C ALA A 379 -29.07 11.82 -7.08
N THR A 380 -29.19 11.90 -8.40
CA THR A 380 -30.50 12.12 -9.05
C THR A 380 -31.46 10.99 -8.66
N ALA A 381 -32.41 11.31 -7.77
CA ALA A 381 -33.50 10.43 -7.43
C ALA A 381 -34.47 10.36 -8.64
N VAL A 382 -34.50 9.22 -9.31
CA VAL A 382 -35.49 8.93 -10.36
C VAL A 382 -36.78 8.47 -9.69
N GLN A 383 -37.81 9.31 -9.69
CA GLN A 383 -39.17 8.86 -9.33
C GLN A 383 -39.90 8.36 -10.58
N VAL A 384 -40.31 7.09 -10.54
CA VAL A 384 -41.22 6.51 -11.54
C VAL A 384 -42.64 6.60 -10.98
N LYS A 385 -43.49 7.42 -11.59
CA LYS A 385 -44.94 7.38 -11.36
C LYS A 385 -45.59 6.59 -12.49
N GLU A 386 -46.36 5.56 -12.12
CA GLU A 386 -47.28 4.87 -13.02
C GLU A 386 -48.62 5.63 -13.01
N GLU A 387 -49.07 6.08 -14.18
CA GLU A 387 -50.43 6.58 -14.37
C GLU A 387 -51.17 5.65 -15.34
N THR A 388 -52.38 5.26 -14.93
CA THR A 388 -53.33 4.50 -15.73
C THR A 388 -54.24 5.49 -16.44
N ILE A 389 -54.21 5.50 -17.78
CA ILE A 389 -55.14 6.32 -18.57
C ILE A 389 -56.13 5.37 -19.25
N GLU A 390 -57.41 5.55 -18.95
CA GLU A 390 -58.51 4.90 -19.66
C GLU A 390 -59.07 5.86 -20.72
N SER A 391 -59.02 5.43 -21.99
CA SER A 391 -59.84 6.03 -23.04
C SER A 391 -60.29 4.94 -24.00
N ASN A 392 -61.60 4.87 -24.26
CA ASN A 392 -62.25 3.95 -25.19
C ASN A 392 -61.96 2.45 -24.96
N GLY A 393 -62.09 1.99 -23.71
CA GLY A 393 -62.21 0.55 -23.40
C GLY A 393 -60.92 -0.28 -23.56
N VAL A 394 -59.76 0.35 -23.76
CA VAL A 394 -58.46 -0.33 -23.81
C VAL A 394 -57.52 0.27 -22.78
N THR A 395 -57.11 -0.54 -21.79
CA THR A 395 -56.18 -0.15 -20.73
C THR A 395 -54.74 -0.26 -21.23
N THR A 396 -53.99 0.85 -21.27
CA THR A 396 -52.56 0.82 -21.65
C THR A 396 -51.70 1.46 -20.56
N LYS A 397 -50.68 0.74 -20.07
CA LYS A 397 -49.73 1.24 -19.06
C LYS A 397 -48.59 2.00 -19.75
N ARG A 398 -48.34 3.25 -19.35
CA ARG A 398 -47.20 4.05 -19.87
C ARG A 398 -46.34 4.54 -18.70
N LYS A 399 -45.03 4.25 -18.75
CA LYS A 399 -44.04 4.72 -17.76
C LYS A 399 -43.49 6.08 -18.19
N ARG A 400 -43.61 7.10 -17.34
CA ARG A 400 -42.99 8.42 -17.56
C ARG A 400 -41.90 8.64 -16.52
N VAL A 401 -40.67 8.83 -17.00
CA VAL A 401 -39.49 9.14 -16.18
C VAL A 401 -39.33 10.65 -16.19
N THR A 402 -39.30 11.28 -15.00
CA THR A 402 -39.10 12.73 -14.90
C THR A 402 -37.95 13.02 -13.95
N THR A 403 -36.95 13.78 -14.43
CA THR A 403 -35.79 14.23 -13.67
C THR A 403 -36.10 15.58 -13.04
N VAL A 404 -36.01 15.69 -11.71
CA VAL A 404 -36.20 16.97 -11.01
C VAL A 404 -34.88 17.38 -10.36
N LYS A 405 -34.30 18.52 -10.78
CA LYS A 405 -33.16 19.17 -10.09
C LYS A 405 -33.71 20.01 -8.93
N ALA A 406 -33.20 19.79 -7.73
CA ALA A 406 -33.42 20.69 -6.60
C ALA A 406 -32.22 21.66 -6.50
N GLU A 407 -32.44 22.95 -6.70
CA GLU A 407 -31.47 24.00 -6.37
C GLU A 407 -31.62 24.40 -4.91
N VAL A 408 -30.54 24.32 -4.13
CA VAL A 408 -30.45 24.96 -2.82
C VAL A 408 -29.40 26.07 -2.94
N LYS A 409 -29.84 27.32 -2.73
CA LYS A 409 -28.95 28.49 -2.61
C LYS A 409 -28.27 28.47 -1.25
N THR A 410 -26.95 28.51 -1.24
CA THR A 410 -26.15 28.75 -0.03
C THR A 410 -25.64 30.19 -0.07
N GLU A 411 -26.14 31.04 0.82
CA GLU A 411 -25.57 32.36 1.08
C GLU A 411 -24.31 32.20 1.96
N VAL A 412 -23.17 32.69 1.47
CA VAL A 412 -21.93 32.78 2.23
C VAL A 412 -21.79 34.20 2.76
N LYS A 413 -21.81 34.38 4.08
CA LYS A 413 -21.33 35.60 4.73
C LYS A 413 -19.80 35.57 4.77
N VAL A 414 -19.20 36.58 4.15
CA VAL A 414 -17.78 36.90 4.26
C VAL A 414 -17.63 37.82 5.47
N GLU A 415 -16.80 37.45 6.44
CA GLU A 415 -16.26 38.37 7.44
C GLU A 415 -14.78 38.59 7.09
N ASP A 416 -14.46 39.84 6.80
CA ASP A 416 -13.11 40.34 6.53
C ASP A 416 -12.28 40.35 7.82
N ALA A 417 -11.00 40.02 7.70
CA ALA A 417 -10.00 40.27 8.73
C ALA A 417 -8.74 40.87 8.08
N GLU A 418 -8.59 42.19 8.23
CA GLU A 418 -7.35 42.92 7.98
C GLU A 418 -6.44 42.88 9.24
N ASP A 419 -5.18 42.53 8.99
CA ASP A 419 -3.89 42.90 9.59
C ASP A 419 -3.77 43.38 11.05
N ALA A 420 -2.85 42.74 11.78
CA ALA A 420 -1.85 43.44 12.62
C ALA A 420 -0.65 42.53 12.97
N GLU A 421 0.56 43.01 12.68
CA GLU A 421 1.86 42.44 13.03
C GLU A 421 2.19 42.48 14.54
N GLY A 422 2.99 41.50 14.98
CA GLY A 422 4.15 41.68 15.87
C GLY A 422 3.93 41.84 17.38
N LEU A 423 4.35 40.83 18.18
CA LEU A 423 5.27 40.96 19.34
C LEU A 423 5.47 39.64 20.10
N ALA A 424 6.63 39.55 20.74
CA ALA A 424 7.29 38.36 21.26
C ALA A 424 6.88 37.94 22.70
N LEU A 425 7.30 36.71 23.06
CA LEU A 425 7.61 36.17 24.39
C LEU A 425 6.47 35.97 25.43
N ALA A 426 6.16 34.70 25.73
CA ALA A 426 6.30 34.09 27.08
C ALA A 426 5.54 32.75 27.18
N LEU A 427 6.24 31.68 27.57
CA LEU A 427 5.68 30.38 27.96
C LEU A 427 5.11 30.44 29.39
N PRO A 428 4.02 29.70 29.71
CA PRO A 428 3.75 29.29 31.08
C PRO A 428 3.92 27.77 31.28
N ILE A 429 4.86 27.45 32.17
CA ILE A 429 5.10 26.15 32.80
C ILE A 429 3.88 25.76 33.65
N LYS A 430 3.24 24.61 33.37
CA LYS A 430 2.23 24.01 34.27
C LYS A 430 2.90 23.03 35.26
N ARG A 431 2.89 23.43 36.53
CA ARG A 431 3.34 22.64 37.69
C ARG A 431 2.44 21.42 37.94
N ARG A 432 3.09 20.29 38.22
CA ARG A 432 2.54 18.96 38.59
C ARG A 432 2.16 18.96 40.08
N ARG A 433 0.94 18.54 40.42
CA ARG A 433 0.45 18.34 41.81
C ARG A 433 0.75 16.90 42.27
N THR A 434 1.52 16.76 43.35
CA THR A 434 1.78 15.50 44.06
C THR A 434 0.68 15.23 45.10
N ARG A 435 0.28 13.97 45.25
CA ARG A 435 -0.78 13.50 46.15
C ARG A 435 -0.14 12.96 47.44
N GLN A 436 -0.43 13.59 48.58
CA GLN A 436 -0.05 13.10 49.91
C GLN A 436 -0.98 11.98 50.38
N THR A 437 -0.38 10.91 50.88
CA THR A 437 -0.99 9.80 51.62
C THR A 437 -1.29 10.23 53.05
N ARG A 438 -2.46 9.84 53.58
CA ARG A 438 -2.91 10.14 54.94
C ARG A 438 -2.95 8.83 55.72
N SER A 439 -2.16 8.76 56.80
CA SER A 439 -2.20 7.73 57.84
C SER A 439 -3.01 8.24 59.03
N GLY A 440 -3.93 7.43 59.53
CA GLY A 440 -4.55 7.47 60.86
C GLY A 440 -4.90 6.02 61.20
N GLY A 441 -4.58 5.48 62.38
CA GLY A 441 -4.76 6.11 63.68
C GLY A 441 -6.10 5.67 64.20
#